data_AF-A0A529LTI3-F1
#
_entry.id   AF-A0A529LTI3-F1
#
_cell.length_a   1.000
_cell.length_b   1.000
_cell.length_c   1.000
_cell.angle_alpha   90.00
_cell.angle_beta   90.00
_cell.angle_gamma   90.00
#
_symmetry.space_group_name_H-M   'P 1'
#
loop_
_entity.id
_entity.type
_entity.pdbx_description
1 polymer ?
#
loop_
_entity_poly.entity_id
_entity_poly.type
_entity_poly.pdbx_seq_one_letter_code
_entity_poly.pdbx_strand_id
1 'polypeptide(L)' 'MALPKFILGMIFALAIVVGWSWLGGASIGTILVRVIICAVIIQAGYFVLIYTMIARSAPTPADIARDA' A
#
# COMPACT_ATOMS: atom_id res chain seq x y z
N MET A 1 2.78 15.90 -7.91
CA MET A 1 3.55 15.42 -6.73
C MET A 1 2.81 14.27 -6.02
N ALA A 2 3.07 13.01 -6.39
CA ALA A 2 2.44 11.82 -5.78
C ALA A 2 3.17 11.32 -4.51
N LEU A 3 4.47 11.60 -4.42
CA LEU A 3 5.36 11.12 -3.36
C LEU A 3 5.00 11.63 -1.94
N PRO A 4 4.66 12.93 -1.72
CA PRO A 4 4.31 13.41 -0.38
C PRO A 4 3.03 12.76 0.18
N LYS A 5 2.08 12.43 -0.70
CA LYS A 5 0.77 11.89 -0.34
C LYS A 5 0.86 10.43 0.12
N PHE A 6 1.66 9.63 -0.60
CA PHE A 6 1.89 8.23 -0.29
C PHE A 6 2.63 8.07 1.04
N ILE A 7 3.67 8.88 1.27
CA ILE A 7 4.42 8.88 2.52
C ILE A 7 3.52 9.21 3.71
N LEU A 8 2.60 10.19 3.55
CA LEU A 8 1.65 10.53 4.61
C LEU A 8 0.72 9.37 4.98
N GLY A 9 0.18 8.66 3.98
CA GLY A 9 -0.64 7.47 4.21
C GLY A 9 0.15 6.31 4.85
N MET A 10 1.39 6.11 4.42
CA MET A 10 2.28 5.10 5.00
C MET A 10 2.58 5.39 6.47
N ILE A 11 2.93 6.63 6.81
CA ILE A 11 3.17 7.04 8.21
C ILE A 11 1.92 6.87 9.05
N PHE A 12 0.75 7.24 8.54
CA PHE A 12 -0.52 7.07 9.24
C PHE A 12 -0.83 5.60 9.56
N ALA A 13 -0.68 4.71 8.57
CA ALA A 13 -0.87 3.27 8.76
C ALA A 13 0.13 2.68 9.77
N LEU A 14 1.40 3.07 9.69
CA LEU A 14 2.42 2.62 10.65
C LEU A 14 2.15 3.12 12.07
N ALA A 15 1.70 4.36 12.23
CA ALA A 15 1.33 4.91 13.54
C ALA A 15 0.21 4.11 14.20
N ILE A 16 -0.80 3.68 13.44
CA ILE A 16 -1.87 2.81 13.94
C ILE A 16 -1.30 1.45 14.38
N VAL A 17 -0.45 0.81 13.57
CA VAL A 17 0.17 -0.49 13.90
C VAL A 17 1.01 -0.42 15.17
N VAL A 18 1.78 0.67 15.33
CA VAL A 18 2.58 0.91 16.53
C VAL A 18 1.68 1.12 17.75
N GLY A 19 0.69 2.00 17.65
CA GLY A 19 -0.26 2.29 18.74
C GLY A 19 -1.00 1.04 19.19
N TRP A 20 -1.54 0.26 18.25
CA TRP A 20 -2.20 -1.01 18.57
C TRP A 20 -1.26 -2.01 19.22
N SER A 21 -0.04 -2.16 18.70
CA SER A 21 0.91 -3.14 19.24
C SER A 21 1.41 -2.74 20.63
N TRP A 22 1.50 -1.45 20.92
CA TRP A 22 1.83 -0.95 22.25
C TRP A 22 0.69 -1.18 23.25
N LEU A 23 -0.56 -0.92 22.86
CA LEU A 23 -1.76 -1.24 23.67
C LEU A 23 -1.89 -2.74 23.94
N GLY A 24 -1.45 -3.58 23.01
CA GLY A 24 -1.40 -5.03 23.18
C GLY A 24 -0.25 -5.55 24.04
N GLY A 25 0.57 -4.67 24.64
CA GLY A 25 1.72 -5.06 25.47
C GLY A 25 2.83 -5.79 24.69
N ALA A 26 2.89 -5.63 23.37
CA ALA A 26 3.85 -6.34 22.54
C ALA A 26 5.28 -5.85 22.82
N SER A 27 6.24 -6.78 22.79
CA SER A 27 7.66 -6.44 22.94
C SER A 27 8.13 -5.52 21.79
N ILE A 28 9.15 -4.71 22.05
CA ILE A 28 9.74 -3.80 21.06
C ILE A 28 10.14 -4.54 19.77
N GLY A 29 10.72 -5.74 19.89
CA GLY A 29 11.08 -6.57 18.75
C GLY A 29 9.86 -7.00 17.92
N THR A 30 8.76 -7.36 18.58
CA THR A 30 7.49 -7.69 17.91
C THR A 30 6.88 -6.49 17.19
N ILE A 31 6.93 -5.30 17.80
CA ILE A 31 6.46 -4.05 17.18
C ILE A 31 7.28 -3.75 15.92
N LEU A 32 8.61 -3.86 15.99
CA LEU A 32 9.53 -3.67 14.86
C LEU A 32 9.20 -4.60 13.69
N VAL A 33 9.04 -5.90 13.96
CA VAL A 33 8.69 -6.89 12.93
C VAL A 33 7.34 -6.56 12.27
N ARG A 34 6.33 -6.17 13.06
CA ARG A 34 5.02 -5.77 12.53
C ARG A 34 5.09 -4.54 11.65
N VAL A 35 5.85 -3.53 12.07
CA VAL A 35 6.07 -2.30 11.29
C VAL A 35 6.75 -2.62 9.96
N ILE A 36 7.79 -3.45 9.96
CA ILE A 36 8.50 -3.86 8.74
C ILE A 36 7.57 -4.62 7.80
N ILE A 37 6.84 -5.62 8.29
CA ILE A 37 5.88 -6.39 7.48
C ILE A 37 4.80 -5.47 6.91
N CYS A 38 4.27 -4.55 7.71
CA CYS A 38 3.27 -3.59 7.27
C CYS A 38 3.80 -2.68 6.15
N ALA A 39 5.02 -2.15 6.31
CA ALA A 39 5.66 -1.34 5.28
C ALA A 39 5.88 -2.13 3.98
N VAL A 40 6.29 -3.40 4.06
CA VAL A 40 6.45 -4.28 2.89
C VAL A 40 5.11 -4.51 2.19
N ILE A 41 4.03 -4.79 2.95
CA ILE A 41 2.69 -4.98 2.39
C ILE A 41 2.21 -3.71 1.68
N ILE A 42 2.38 -2.55 2.29
CA ILE A 42 1.96 -1.26 1.70
C ILE A 42 2.74 -0.98 0.42
N GLN A 43 4.05 -1.23 0.41
CA GLN A 43 4.87 -1.06 -0.79
C GLN A 43 4.50 -2.05 -1.90
N ALA A 44 4.36 -3.34 -1.58
CA ALA A 44 3.99 -4.37 -2.55
C ALA A 44 2.57 -4.13 -3.11
N GLY A 45 1.61 -3.78 -2.25
CA GLY A 45 0.25 -3.44 -2.65
C GLY A 45 0.22 -2.22 -3.56
N TYR A 46 1.00 -1.18 -3.25
CA TYR A 46 1.13 -0.02 -4.13
C TYR A 46 1.69 -0.43 -5.51
N PHE A 47 2.73 -1.26 -5.55
CA PHE A 47 3.31 -1.73 -6.81
C PHE A 47 2.29 -2.53 -7.65
N VAL A 48 1.53 -3.43 -7.02
CA VAL A 48 0.46 -4.19 -7.68
C VAL A 48 -0.65 -3.27 -8.19
N LEU A 49 -1.06 -2.26 -7.43
CA LEU A 49 -2.06 -1.29 -7.89
C LEU A 49 -1.57 -0.50 -9.10
N ILE A 50 -0.32 -0.04 -9.10
CA ILE A 50 0.28 0.63 -10.26
C ILE A 50 0.36 -0.32 -11.46
N TYR A 51 0.82 -1.56 -11.25
CA TYR A 51 0.91 -2.57 -12.31
C TYR A 51 -0.47 -2.90 -12.90
N THR A 52 -1.49 -3.09 -12.06
CA THR A 52 -2.86 -3.36 -12.53
C THR A 52 -3.48 -2.16 -13.21
N MET A 53 -3.20 -0.93 -12.77
CA MET A 53 -3.58 0.29 -13.48
C MET A 53 -2.92 0.32 -14.86
N ILE A 54 -1.62 0.05 -14.96
CA ILE A 54 -0.92 -0.02 -16.26
C ILE A 54 -1.53 -1.09 -17.16
N ALA A 55 -1.82 -2.28 -16.61
CA ALA A 55 -2.39 -3.39 -17.36
C ALA A 55 -3.84 -3.11 -17.80
N ARG A 56 -4.61 -2.36 -17.00
CA ARG A 56 -5.98 -1.93 -17.31
C ARG A 56 -6.06 -0.68 -18.18
N SER A 57 -4.99 0.12 -18.26
CA SER A 57 -4.87 1.24 -19.19
C SER A 57 -4.46 0.81 -20.60
N ALA A 58 -4.12 -0.47 -20.82
CA ALA A 58 -4.22 -1.06 -22.15
C ALA A 58 -5.69 -1.03 -22.57
N PRO A 59 -6.03 -0.61 -23.81
CA PRO A 59 -7.42 -0.41 -24.21
C PRO A 59 -8.24 -1.66 -23.89
N THR A 60 -9.29 -1.47 -23.10
CA THR A 60 -10.20 -2.54 -22.74
C THR A 60 -10.77 -3.11 -24.04
N PRO A 61 -11.04 -4.43 -24.18
CA PRO A 61 -11.71 -4.96 -25.36
C PRO A 61 -13.03 -4.25 -25.71
N ALA A 62 -13.68 -3.65 -24.69
CA ALA A 62 -14.85 -2.80 -24.84
C ALA A 62 -14.59 -1.43 -25.50
N ASP A 63 -13.38 -0.87 -25.37
CA ASP A 63 -12.96 0.35 -26.07
C ASP A 63 -12.64 0.04 -27.54
N ILE A 64 -11.99 -1.11 -27.81
CA ILE A 64 -11.68 -1.58 -29.17
C ILE A 64 -12.97 -1.87 -29.97
N ALA A 65 -14.01 -2.39 -29.31
CA ALA A 65 -15.30 -2.67 -29.94
C ALA A 65 -16.17 -1.42 -30.20
N ARG A 66 -15.86 -0.26 -29.60
CA ARG A 66 -16.55 1.02 -29.90
C ARG A 66 -15.94 1.78 -31.08
N ASP A 67 -14.69 1.46 -31.42
CA ASP A 67 -13.95 2.04 -32.55
C ASP A 67 -14.02 1.19 -33.84
N ALA A 68 -14.72 0.05 -33.81
CA ALA A 68 -14.99 -0.83 -34.96
C ALA A 68 -16.42 -0.67 -35.47
#